data_AF-A0A811T579-F1
#
_entry.id   AF-A0A811T579-F1
#
_cell.length_a   1.000
_cell.length_b   1.000
_cell.length_c   1.000
_cell.angle_alpha   90.00
_cell.angle_beta   90.00
_cell.angle_gamma   90.00
#
_symmetry.space_group_name_H-M   'P 1'
#
loop_
_entity.id
_entity.type
_entity.pdbx_description
1 polymer ?
#
loop_
_entity_poly.entity_id
_entity_poly.type
_entity_poly.pdbx_seq_one_letter_code
_entity_poly.pdbx_strand_id
1 'polypeptide(L)'
;MVIKKKRGSEEAKNISKKLLSAVMAAVLVSLVLIAFAPLAAAGISSFTITSDTGVAGEVSAYEAVLNTTAEFTTLNATIAAKFGLEEPTDSELIARVGLQNNTIQNYGYITFTANGSNPANRLDVFANIGGDTAEATVDVDYSAEGTTTAGSPFGGASYVKVTLPTDSADGSLELSLPMGMRNISVDVREFMKNPTTCGDYLFNITVDDIHFDSDTVRITEIEAINVISPEARAYASTCVRLNFTIEPEGGTLAWIGYSLDGGANVTIAGNTTVQNVGSLVGSPPYNHNIVVYANDTCGNMVASNTVYFTMHPGDITGDCKVDGFDLQRFAWAFLSKLGDPNWNEDADIRNCDNKVDGFDLQILAWNFLKQYPCPP
;
A
#
# COMPACT_ATOMS: atom_id res chain seq x y z
N MET A 1 0.90 59.23 -47.67
CA MET A 1 0.00 58.25 -47.03
C MET A 1 0.34 58.22 -45.54
N VAL A 2 -0.41 58.95 -44.71
CA VAL A 2 -0.21 58.97 -43.25
C VAL A 2 -1.58 58.80 -42.62
N ILE A 3 -1.78 57.64 -41.99
CA ILE A 3 -3.02 57.22 -41.35
C ILE A 3 -3.12 57.93 -39.99
N LYS A 4 -4.19 58.71 -39.78
CA LYS A 4 -4.57 59.23 -38.47
C LYS A 4 -5.08 58.08 -37.59
N LYS A 5 -4.38 57.80 -36.49
CA LYS A 5 -4.72 56.82 -35.45
C LYS A 5 -6.00 57.28 -34.72
N LYS A 6 -7.08 56.51 -34.84
CA LYS A 6 -8.36 56.76 -34.16
C LYS A 6 -8.20 56.55 -32.65
N ARG A 7 -8.56 57.57 -31.88
CA ARG A 7 -8.75 57.59 -30.44
C ARG A 7 -10.00 56.77 -30.12
N GLY A 8 -9.82 55.47 -29.88
CA GLY A 8 -10.94 54.54 -29.67
C GLY A 8 -10.58 53.20 -29.02
N SER A 9 -9.37 53.07 -28.45
CA SER A 9 -8.89 51.78 -27.91
C SER A 9 -8.70 51.74 -26.39
N GLU A 10 -8.89 52.85 -25.66
CA GLU A 10 -8.79 52.86 -24.19
C GLU A 10 -10.15 52.76 -23.50
N GLU A 11 -11.20 53.45 -23.97
CA GLU A 11 -12.56 53.27 -23.40
C GLU A 11 -13.17 51.91 -23.75
N ALA A 12 -12.95 51.39 -24.96
CA ALA A 12 -13.40 50.03 -25.32
C ALA A 12 -12.60 48.94 -24.57
N LYS A 13 -11.33 49.17 -24.23
CA LYS A 13 -10.54 48.28 -23.35
C LYS A 13 -10.97 48.38 -21.89
N ASN A 14 -11.40 49.55 -21.41
CA ASN A 14 -11.91 49.70 -20.05
C ASN A 14 -13.34 49.16 -19.90
N ILE A 15 -14.17 49.21 -20.93
CA ILE A 15 -15.50 48.56 -20.94
C ILE A 15 -15.36 47.05 -21.14
N SER A 16 -14.38 46.58 -21.94
CA SER A 16 -14.05 45.15 -22.06
C SER A 16 -13.39 44.58 -20.80
N LYS A 17 -12.51 45.31 -20.11
CA LYS A 17 -12.02 44.93 -18.77
C LYS A 17 -13.11 45.00 -17.71
N LYS A 18 -14.06 45.95 -17.82
CA LYS A 18 -15.22 46.04 -16.92
C LYS A 18 -16.32 45.01 -17.20
N LEU A 19 -16.45 44.50 -18.43
CA LEU A 19 -17.35 43.40 -18.79
C LEU A 19 -16.70 42.02 -18.56
N LEU A 20 -15.39 41.85 -18.75
CA LEU A 20 -14.67 40.65 -18.31
C LEU A 20 -14.60 40.57 -16.77
N SER A 21 -14.50 41.73 -16.09
CA SER A 21 -14.60 41.79 -14.62
C SER A 21 -16.03 41.61 -14.12
N ALA A 22 -17.05 41.74 -14.97
CA ALA A 22 -18.44 41.46 -14.61
C ALA A 22 -18.82 40.00 -14.87
N VAL A 23 -18.19 39.33 -15.86
CA VAL A 23 -18.44 37.90 -16.14
C VAL A 23 -17.68 37.00 -15.16
N MET A 24 -16.47 37.38 -14.72
CA MET A 24 -15.77 36.68 -13.60
C MET A 24 -16.29 37.07 -12.21
N ALA A 25 -17.09 38.14 -12.10
CA ALA A 25 -17.86 38.47 -10.89
C ALA A 25 -19.28 37.86 -10.90
N ALA A 26 -19.79 37.40 -12.05
CA ALA A 26 -21.10 36.78 -12.20
C ALA A 26 -21.12 35.28 -11.87
N VAL A 27 -19.97 34.62 -11.87
CA VAL A 27 -19.81 33.26 -11.30
C VAL A 27 -19.88 33.31 -9.76
N LEU A 28 -19.68 34.51 -9.19
CA LEU A 28 -19.73 34.79 -7.76
C LEU A 28 -21.04 35.45 -7.26
N VAL A 29 -22.01 35.80 -8.13
CA VAL A 29 -23.36 36.25 -7.70
C VAL A 29 -24.44 35.91 -8.75
N SER A 30 -24.87 34.65 -8.83
CA SER A 30 -26.23 34.22 -9.23
C SER A 30 -26.33 32.69 -9.08
N LEU A 31 -27.00 32.12 -8.07
CA LEU A 31 -28.31 32.50 -7.53
C LEU A 31 -28.30 33.03 -6.07
N VAL A 32 -29.00 34.15 -5.90
CA VAL A 32 -29.41 34.73 -4.61
C VAL A 32 -30.82 34.22 -4.25
N LEU A 33 -31.06 34.00 -2.95
CA LEU A 33 -32.28 33.63 -2.21
C LEU A 33 -32.45 32.14 -1.87
N ILE A 34 -32.07 31.76 -0.64
CA ILE A 34 -33.00 31.36 0.43
C ILE A 34 -32.32 31.64 1.78
N ALA A 35 -33.00 32.45 2.59
CA ALA A 35 -32.93 32.59 4.05
C ALA A 35 -31.56 32.76 4.73
N PHE A 36 -31.43 33.87 5.46
CA PHE A 36 -30.79 33.88 6.77
C PHE A 36 -31.50 32.86 7.70
N ALA A 37 -31.27 31.58 7.46
CA ALA A 37 -31.19 30.61 8.53
C ALA A 37 -29.72 30.61 8.97
N PRO A 38 -29.39 30.42 10.26
CA PRO A 38 -28.05 29.96 10.57
C PRO A 38 -27.78 28.77 9.65
N LEU A 39 -26.70 28.84 8.85
CA LEU A 39 -26.24 27.68 8.09
C LEU A 39 -26.19 26.56 9.13
N ALA A 40 -27.00 25.51 8.96
CA ALA A 40 -26.93 24.38 9.86
C ALA A 40 -25.46 23.97 9.88
N ALA A 41 -24.82 24.01 11.05
CA ALA A 41 -23.39 23.72 11.17
C ALA A 41 -23.10 22.44 10.39
N ALA A 42 -22.15 22.50 9.45
CA ALA A 42 -21.87 21.38 8.58
C ALA A 42 -21.38 20.20 9.42
N GLY A 43 -22.22 19.19 9.59
CA GLY A 43 -21.81 17.94 10.22
C GLY A 43 -20.94 17.15 9.25
N ILE A 44 -19.89 16.52 9.76
CA ILE A 44 -19.11 15.53 9.00
C ILE A 44 -19.89 14.22 9.02
N SER A 45 -20.14 13.64 7.85
CA SER A 45 -20.81 12.33 7.74
C SER A 45 -19.81 11.18 7.66
N SER A 46 -18.66 11.40 7.01
CA SER A 46 -17.54 10.46 7.01
C SER A 46 -16.25 11.17 6.59
N PHE A 47 -15.12 10.65 7.06
CA PHE A 47 -13.78 11.00 6.59
C PHE A 47 -12.97 9.70 6.47
N THR A 48 -12.59 9.35 5.25
CA THR A 48 -11.92 8.08 4.95
C THR A 48 -10.61 8.33 4.23
N ILE A 49 -9.62 7.48 4.50
CA ILE A 49 -8.33 7.47 3.80
C ILE A 49 -8.13 6.08 3.21
N THR A 50 -7.82 6.04 1.92
CA THR A 50 -7.48 4.82 1.17
C THR A 50 -6.10 5.04 0.57
N SER A 51 -5.14 4.11 0.53
CA SER A 51 -5.14 2.80 1.17
C SER A 51 -5.22 2.93 2.69
N ASP A 52 -5.92 2.01 3.34
CA ASP A 52 -5.97 1.87 4.80
C ASP A 52 -4.77 1.06 5.33
N THR A 53 -4.01 0.40 4.46
CA THR A 53 -2.77 -0.30 4.80
C THR A 53 -1.59 0.12 3.91
N GLY A 54 -0.40 0.25 4.48
CA GLY A 54 0.84 0.51 3.75
C GLY A 54 2.06 -0.16 4.38
N VAL A 55 3.19 -0.08 3.67
CA VAL A 55 4.49 -0.62 4.11
C VAL A 55 5.35 0.49 4.70
N ALA A 56 6.04 0.18 5.80
CA ALA A 56 6.95 1.10 6.47
C ALA A 56 8.06 1.59 5.53
N GLY A 57 8.20 2.91 5.41
CA GLY A 57 9.22 3.56 4.58
C GLY A 57 8.94 3.60 3.07
N GLU A 58 7.91 2.89 2.58
CA GLU A 58 7.57 2.90 1.16
C GLU A 58 6.83 4.18 0.75
N VAL A 59 6.92 4.51 -0.54
CA VAL A 59 6.14 5.58 -1.15
C VAL A 59 4.80 5.01 -1.61
N SER A 60 3.70 5.68 -1.27
CA SER A 60 2.35 5.18 -1.53
C SER A 60 1.40 6.28 -2.01
N ALA A 61 0.36 5.86 -2.72
CA ALA A 61 -0.75 6.72 -3.11
C ALA A 61 -1.85 6.71 -2.04
N TYR A 62 -2.48 7.87 -1.82
CA TYR A 62 -3.56 8.03 -0.87
C TYR A 62 -4.71 8.87 -1.43
N GLU A 63 -5.92 8.35 -1.34
CA GLU A 63 -7.18 9.06 -1.52
C GLU A 63 -7.83 9.36 -0.17
N ALA A 64 -8.01 10.65 0.14
CA ALA A 64 -8.79 11.12 1.26
C ALA A 64 -10.15 11.63 0.78
N VAL A 65 -11.24 11.16 1.38
CA VAL A 65 -12.60 11.59 1.05
C VAL A 65 -13.31 12.11 2.29
N LEU A 66 -13.73 13.37 2.23
CA LEU A 66 -14.57 14.02 3.24
C LEU A 66 -15.99 14.17 2.69
N ASN A 67 -16.97 13.66 3.43
CA ASN A 67 -18.38 13.89 3.16
C ASN A 67 -19.02 14.74 4.27
N THR A 68 -19.81 15.74 3.88
CA THR A 68 -20.46 16.68 4.81
C THR A 68 -21.98 16.74 4.59
N THR A 69 -22.72 17.07 5.65
CA THR A 69 -24.19 17.21 5.61
C THR A 69 -24.66 18.59 5.15
N ALA A 70 -23.78 19.60 5.19
CA ALA A 70 -24.00 20.94 4.67
C ALA A 70 -22.74 21.51 4.01
N GLU A 71 -22.84 22.71 3.46
CA GLU A 71 -21.71 23.44 2.92
C GLU A 71 -20.79 23.96 4.04
N PHE A 72 -19.49 23.93 3.80
CA PHE A 72 -18.47 24.49 4.68
C PHE A 72 -17.60 25.49 3.95
N THR A 73 -16.97 26.40 4.69
CA THR A 73 -16.07 27.43 4.13
C THR A 73 -14.65 27.32 4.65
N THR A 74 -14.46 26.61 5.77
CA THR A 74 -13.14 26.36 6.36
C THR A 74 -12.95 24.88 6.66
N LEU A 75 -11.71 24.41 6.50
CA LEU A 75 -11.31 23.04 6.77
C LEU A 75 -9.89 23.02 7.29
N ASN A 76 -9.67 22.37 8.43
CA ASN A 76 -8.35 22.11 8.98
C ASN A 76 -8.16 20.61 9.12
N ALA A 77 -7.16 20.04 8.46
CA ALA A 77 -6.75 18.66 8.64
C ALA A 77 -5.36 18.57 9.24
N THR A 78 -5.11 17.51 9.99
CA THR A 78 -3.78 17.15 10.49
C THR A 78 -3.17 16.12 9.55
N ILE A 79 -1.87 16.24 9.32
CA ILE A 79 -1.07 15.23 8.61
C ILE A 79 -0.23 14.57 9.69
N ALA A 80 -0.45 13.29 9.96
CA ALA A 80 0.22 12.60 11.06
C ALA A 80 1.75 12.72 10.98
N ALA A 81 2.40 12.85 12.13
CA ALA A 81 3.85 12.84 12.25
C ALA A 81 4.47 11.60 11.56
N LYS A 82 5.74 11.73 11.16
CA LYS A 82 6.58 10.71 10.48
C LYS A 82 6.20 10.38 9.03
N PHE A 83 5.04 10.83 8.55
CA PHE A 83 4.80 10.83 7.11
C PHE A 83 5.75 11.83 6.45
N GLY A 84 6.10 11.57 5.21
CA GLY A 84 6.95 12.45 4.41
C GLY A 84 6.45 12.57 2.99
N LEU A 85 7.24 13.28 2.17
CA LEU A 85 7.01 13.38 0.73
C LEU A 85 8.21 12.85 -0.05
N GLU A 86 7.93 12.17 -1.16
CA GLU A 86 8.90 11.89 -2.21
C GLU A 86 9.10 13.14 -3.07
N GLU A 87 10.36 13.40 -3.44
CA GLU A 87 10.65 14.55 -4.31
C GLU A 87 10.08 14.27 -5.71
N PRO A 88 9.27 15.17 -6.26
CA PRO A 88 8.62 14.89 -7.52
C PRO A 88 9.54 15.06 -8.72
N THR A 89 9.27 14.31 -9.78
CA THR A 89 9.96 14.42 -11.05
C THR A 89 9.33 15.49 -11.96
N ASP A 90 10.03 15.89 -13.02
CA ASP A 90 9.60 16.96 -13.92
C ASP A 90 8.20 16.69 -14.51
N SER A 91 7.27 17.65 -14.37
CA SER A 91 5.90 17.59 -14.94
C SER A 91 5.03 16.44 -14.43
N GLU A 92 5.36 15.89 -13.26
CA GLU A 92 4.63 14.78 -12.66
C GLU A 92 3.35 15.25 -11.95
N LEU A 93 2.22 14.56 -12.13
CA LEU A 93 0.98 14.88 -11.42
C LEU A 93 1.08 14.39 -9.97
N ILE A 94 1.13 15.32 -9.02
CA ILE A 94 1.25 15.03 -7.59
C ILE A 94 -0.09 14.67 -6.96
N ALA A 95 -1.08 15.54 -7.17
CA ALA A 95 -2.38 15.38 -6.55
C ALA A 95 -3.52 15.93 -7.40
N ARG A 96 -4.71 15.39 -7.17
CA ARG A 96 -5.96 15.89 -7.73
C ARG A 96 -7.01 16.04 -6.64
N VAL A 97 -7.58 17.23 -6.52
CA VAL A 97 -8.67 17.52 -5.60
C VAL A 97 -9.98 17.55 -6.38
N GLY A 98 -10.91 16.68 -6.03
CA GLY A 98 -12.28 16.68 -6.51
C GLY A 98 -13.18 17.57 -5.64
N LEU A 99 -13.99 18.39 -6.29
CA LEU A 99 -14.86 19.37 -5.66
C LEU A 99 -16.32 19.09 -6.00
N GLN A 100 -17.17 19.03 -4.97
CA GLN A 100 -18.62 18.90 -5.15
C GLN A 100 -19.36 20.09 -4.51
N ASN A 101 -20.60 20.29 -4.94
CA ASN A 101 -21.52 21.19 -4.26
C ASN A 101 -22.88 20.50 -4.08
N ASN A 102 -23.84 21.20 -3.46
CA ASN A 102 -25.17 20.66 -3.19
C ASN A 102 -25.94 20.16 -4.42
N THR A 103 -25.60 20.62 -5.62
CA THR A 103 -26.36 20.37 -6.85
C THR A 103 -25.61 19.48 -7.84
N ILE A 104 -24.26 19.47 -7.81
CA ILE A 104 -23.40 18.84 -8.82
C ILE A 104 -22.27 18.06 -8.12
N GLN A 105 -22.25 16.74 -8.29
CA GLN A 105 -21.22 15.86 -7.73
C GLN A 105 -19.82 16.10 -8.30
N ASN A 106 -19.71 16.48 -9.57
CA ASN A 106 -18.43 16.81 -10.21
C ASN A 106 -18.39 18.29 -10.55
N TYR A 107 -18.52 19.13 -9.52
CA TYR A 107 -18.58 20.57 -9.73
C TYR A 107 -17.27 21.12 -10.28
N GLY A 108 -16.14 20.55 -9.86
CA GLY A 108 -14.84 20.91 -10.39
C GLY A 108 -13.72 20.01 -9.91
N TYR A 109 -12.51 20.33 -10.32
CA TYR A 109 -11.30 19.74 -9.80
C TYR A 109 -10.12 20.71 -9.84
N ILE A 110 -9.13 20.41 -9.02
CA ILE A 110 -7.82 21.08 -9.02
C ILE A 110 -6.76 20.00 -9.19
N THR A 111 -5.76 20.25 -10.02
CA THR A 111 -4.58 19.39 -10.17
C THR A 111 -3.33 20.14 -9.76
N PHE A 112 -2.44 19.40 -9.14
CA PHE A 112 -1.14 19.85 -8.68
C PHE A 112 -0.08 19.05 -9.42
N THR A 113 0.70 19.70 -10.28
CA THR A 113 1.70 19.07 -11.13
C THR A 113 3.07 19.68 -10.82
N ALA A 114 4.08 18.85 -10.60
CA ALA A 114 5.44 19.31 -10.37
C ALA A 114 5.92 20.18 -11.54
N ASN A 115 6.55 21.32 -11.24
CA ASN A 115 6.93 22.24 -12.29
C ASN A 115 8.02 21.63 -13.18
N GLY A 116 7.83 21.66 -14.51
CA GLY A 116 8.74 21.02 -15.47
C GLY A 116 10.13 21.65 -15.60
N SER A 117 10.47 22.70 -14.84
CA SER A 117 11.80 23.31 -14.82
C SER A 117 12.40 23.44 -13.42
N ASN A 118 11.59 23.26 -12.36
CA ASN A 118 12.03 23.36 -10.97
C ASN A 118 11.08 22.56 -10.06
N PRO A 119 10.98 21.24 -10.25
CA PRO A 119 9.99 20.42 -9.53
C PRO A 119 10.25 20.38 -8.02
N ALA A 120 11.51 20.53 -7.59
CA ALA A 120 11.92 20.52 -6.20
C ALA A 120 11.48 21.77 -5.40
N ASN A 121 11.09 22.86 -6.06
CA ASN A 121 10.71 24.10 -5.37
C ASN A 121 9.44 24.74 -5.93
N ARG A 122 8.82 24.15 -6.97
CA ARG A 122 7.64 24.73 -7.62
C ARG A 122 6.62 23.69 -8.04
N LEU A 123 5.37 24.13 -7.97
CA LEU A 123 4.19 23.37 -8.34
C LEU A 123 3.34 24.18 -9.30
N ASP A 124 2.99 23.60 -10.43
CA ASP A 124 2.00 24.13 -11.36
C ASP A 124 0.61 23.64 -10.95
N VAL A 125 -0.29 24.58 -10.70
CA VAL A 125 -1.64 24.34 -10.25
C VAL A 125 -2.60 24.69 -11.37
N PHE A 126 -3.49 23.76 -11.70
CA PHE A 126 -4.58 24.00 -12.64
C PHE A 126 -5.90 23.73 -11.92
N ALA A 127 -6.87 24.64 -12.07
CA ALA A 127 -8.21 24.49 -11.53
C ALA A 127 -9.22 24.57 -12.68
N ASN A 128 -10.23 23.69 -12.64
CA ASN A 128 -11.44 23.78 -13.44
C ASN A 128 -12.64 23.64 -12.51
N ILE A 129 -13.36 24.73 -12.27
CA ILE A 129 -14.45 24.78 -11.30
C ILE A 129 -15.67 25.38 -11.98
N GLY A 130 -16.74 24.60 -12.10
CA GLY A 130 -17.97 25.03 -12.77
C GLY A 130 -17.81 25.33 -14.26
N GLY A 131 -16.67 24.93 -14.88
CA GLY A 131 -16.33 25.23 -16.28
C GLY A 131 -15.35 26.39 -16.47
N ASP A 132 -15.04 27.15 -15.42
CA ASP A 132 -14.02 28.19 -15.44
C ASP A 132 -12.66 27.62 -15.09
N THR A 133 -11.63 28.00 -15.84
CA THR A 133 -10.27 27.49 -15.65
C THR A 133 -9.29 28.55 -15.18
N ALA A 134 -8.37 28.17 -14.30
CA ALA A 134 -7.29 29.01 -13.82
C ALA A 134 -5.99 28.21 -13.69
N GLU A 135 -4.86 28.89 -13.91
CA GLU A 135 -3.52 28.32 -13.76
C GLU A 135 -2.65 29.24 -12.90
N ALA A 136 -1.79 28.63 -12.07
CA ALA A 136 -0.82 29.34 -11.24
C ALA A 136 0.42 28.47 -11.02
N THR A 137 1.56 29.12 -10.78
CA THR A 137 2.76 28.44 -10.27
C THR A 137 2.99 28.90 -8.83
N VAL A 138 3.13 27.94 -7.92
CA VAL A 138 3.31 28.15 -6.49
C VAL A 138 4.71 27.71 -6.10
N ASP A 139 5.44 28.56 -5.39
CA ASP A 139 6.70 28.15 -4.75
C ASP A 139 6.33 27.25 -3.56
N VAL A 140 6.98 26.09 -3.48
CA VAL A 140 6.71 25.05 -2.47
C VAL A 140 7.95 24.75 -1.65
N ASP A 141 7.73 24.36 -0.40
CA ASP A 141 8.76 23.92 0.53
C ASP A 141 8.47 22.48 0.95
N TYR A 142 9.24 21.53 0.41
CA TYR A 142 9.13 20.10 0.72
C TYR A 142 9.94 19.69 1.96
N SER A 143 10.61 20.62 2.64
CA SER A 143 11.35 20.30 3.86
C SER A 143 10.39 19.99 5.03
N ALA A 144 10.87 19.24 6.02
CA ALA A 144 10.09 18.98 7.23
C ALA A 144 9.77 20.31 7.96
N GLU A 145 8.52 20.49 8.43
CA GLU A 145 7.94 21.78 8.87
C GLU A 145 7.81 22.86 7.79
N GLY A 146 8.27 22.57 6.57
CA GLY A 146 8.13 23.43 5.41
C GLY A 146 6.67 23.83 5.23
N THR A 147 6.43 25.13 5.12
CA THR A 147 5.08 25.69 5.04
C THR A 147 4.88 26.35 3.69
N THR A 148 3.98 25.78 2.90
CA THR A 148 3.55 26.30 1.61
C THR A 148 2.19 26.96 1.77
N THR A 149 2.04 28.21 1.31
CA THR A 149 0.75 28.90 1.31
C THR A 149 0.44 29.40 -0.10
N ALA A 150 -0.72 29.01 -0.63
CA ALA A 150 -1.25 29.53 -1.87
C ALA A 150 -2.52 30.33 -1.59
N GLY A 151 -2.44 31.64 -1.76
CA GLY A 151 -3.58 32.55 -1.67
C GLY A 151 -4.31 32.68 -3.01
N SER A 152 -5.51 33.28 -2.97
CA SER A 152 -6.24 33.63 -4.20
C SER A 152 -5.40 34.52 -5.12
N PRO A 153 -5.19 34.14 -6.40
CA PRO A 153 -4.48 34.97 -7.37
C PRO A 153 -5.25 36.25 -7.73
N PHE A 154 -6.51 36.36 -7.32
CA PHE A 154 -7.39 37.51 -7.57
C PHE A 154 -7.54 38.44 -6.36
N GLY A 155 -6.82 38.17 -5.26
CA GLY A 155 -6.98 38.84 -3.98
C GLY A 155 -8.21 38.34 -3.20
N GLY A 156 -8.16 38.43 -1.87
CA GLY A 156 -9.20 37.91 -0.97
C GLY A 156 -8.61 37.19 0.24
N ALA A 157 -9.50 36.67 1.10
CA ALA A 157 -9.12 35.93 2.32
C ALA A 157 -9.09 34.40 2.13
N SER A 158 -9.31 33.90 0.91
CA SER A 158 -9.21 32.47 0.61
C SER A 158 -7.77 32.06 0.36
N TYR A 159 -7.41 30.91 0.91
CA TYR A 159 -6.07 30.33 0.82
C TYR A 159 -6.13 28.83 1.09
N VAL A 160 -5.09 28.14 0.64
CA VAL A 160 -4.69 26.85 1.19
C VAL A 160 -3.29 27.01 1.78
N LYS A 161 -3.08 26.46 2.97
CA LYS A 161 -1.79 26.43 3.64
C LYS A 161 -1.52 25.01 4.07
N VAL A 162 -0.35 24.50 3.71
CA VAL A 162 0.13 23.17 4.09
C VAL A 162 1.43 23.33 4.83
N THR A 163 1.52 22.73 6.00
CA THR A 163 2.74 22.58 6.77
C THR A 163 3.05 21.09 6.85
N LEU A 164 4.24 20.69 6.38
CA LEU A 164 4.62 19.28 6.37
C LEU A 164 4.98 18.77 7.78
N PRO A 165 4.63 17.52 8.11
CA PRO A 165 4.98 16.90 9.38
C PRO A 165 6.49 16.74 9.57
N THR A 166 6.88 16.43 10.81
CA THR A 166 8.23 15.93 11.17
C THR A 166 8.12 14.55 11.80
N ASP A 167 9.26 13.97 12.17
CA ASP A 167 9.31 12.73 12.95
C ASP A 167 8.57 12.79 14.30
N SER A 168 8.31 14.00 14.82
CA SER A 168 7.76 14.19 16.18
C SER A 168 6.58 15.15 16.28
N ALA A 169 6.23 15.83 15.18
CA ALA A 169 5.14 16.80 15.14
C ALA A 169 4.28 16.57 13.91
N ASP A 170 2.96 16.64 14.11
CA ASP A 170 2.00 16.58 13.02
C ASP A 170 2.13 17.83 12.13
N GLY A 171 1.89 17.63 10.84
CA GLY A 171 1.68 18.69 9.88
C GLY A 171 0.23 19.17 9.90
N SER A 172 -0.04 20.20 9.10
CA SER A 172 -1.39 20.76 8.96
C SER A 172 -1.73 21.07 7.52
N LEU A 173 -3.01 20.92 7.19
CA LEU A 173 -3.64 21.45 5.98
C LEU A 173 -4.75 22.39 6.44
N GLU A 174 -4.62 23.67 6.13
CA GLU A 174 -5.61 24.70 6.40
C GLU A 174 -6.19 25.18 5.07
N LEU A 175 -7.51 25.21 4.97
CA LEU A 175 -8.25 25.63 3.78
C LEU A 175 -9.29 26.67 4.16
N SER A 176 -9.28 27.78 3.42
CA SER A 176 -10.25 28.87 3.50
C SER A 176 -10.81 29.14 2.10
N LEU A 177 -12.13 29.00 1.95
CA LEU A 177 -12.83 29.12 0.68
C LEU A 177 -13.68 30.40 0.63
N PRO A 178 -13.81 31.03 -0.56
CA PRO A 178 -14.64 32.22 -0.72
C PRO A 178 -16.15 31.91 -0.77
N MET A 179 -16.52 30.63 -0.90
CA MET A 179 -17.89 30.14 -0.98
C MET A 179 -18.03 28.77 -0.32
N GLY A 180 -19.25 28.42 0.06
CA GLY A 180 -19.57 27.12 0.65
C GLY A 180 -19.34 25.97 -0.33
N MET A 181 -18.58 24.96 0.09
CA MET A 181 -18.36 23.72 -0.65
C MET A 181 -18.94 22.53 0.11
N ARG A 182 -19.30 21.46 -0.60
CA ARG A 182 -19.83 20.25 0.01
C ARG A 182 -19.10 19.04 -0.53
N ASN A 183 -18.58 18.21 0.37
CA ASN A 183 -17.72 17.06 0.05
C ASN A 183 -16.43 17.45 -0.71
N ILE A 184 -15.31 16.84 -0.32
CA ILE A 184 -14.03 16.98 -1.01
C ILE A 184 -13.41 15.60 -1.13
N SER A 185 -12.81 15.30 -2.28
CA SER A 185 -11.87 14.19 -2.41
C SER A 185 -10.49 14.72 -2.76
N VAL A 186 -9.45 14.12 -2.22
CA VAL A 186 -8.05 14.43 -2.53
C VAL A 186 -7.37 13.12 -2.88
N ASP A 187 -6.93 12.99 -4.11
CA ASP A 187 -6.18 11.86 -4.64
C ASP A 187 -4.72 12.29 -4.77
N VAL A 188 -3.89 11.87 -3.81
CA VAL A 188 -2.44 12.03 -3.84
C VAL A 188 -1.86 10.78 -4.49
N ARG A 189 -1.05 10.96 -5.53
CA ARG A 189 -0.37 9.86 -6.22
C ARG A 189 0.75 9.27 -5.35
N GLU A 190 1.63 8.47 -5.94
CA GLU A 190 2.77 7.84 -5.26
C GLU A 190 3.83 8.87 -4.84
N PHE A 191 3.48 9.70 -3.86
CA PHE A 191 4.32 10.78 -3.34
C PHE A 191 4.37 10.80 -1.83
N MET A 192 3.45 10.13 -1.13
CA MET A 192 3.49 10.09 0.32
C MET A 192 4.48 9.02 0.76
N LYS A 193 5.51 9.42 1.50
CA LYS A 193 6.40 8.47 2.19
C LYS A 193 5.76 8.02 3.48
N ASN A 194 5.56 6.73 3.61
CA ASN A 194 5.08 6.13 4.84
C ASN A 194 6.13 6.25 5.95
N PRO A 195 5.71 6.37 7.22
CA PRO A 195 6.59 6.27 8.36
C PRO A 195 7.49 5.03 8.29
N THR A 196 8.76 5.18 8.65
CA THR A 196 9.71 4.05 8.75
C THR A 196 9.41 3.13 9.94
N THR A 197 8.63 3.63 10.90
CA THR A 197 8.10 2.80 11.99
C THR A 197 6.70 2.36 11.64
N CYS A 198 6.46 1.05 11.64
CA CYS A 198 5.11 0.51 11.56
C CYS A 198 4.22 1.01 12.72
N GLY A 199 2.91 0.87 12.56
CA GLY A 199 1.92 1.27 13.55
C GLY A 199 0.66 1.84 12.94
N ASP A 200 -0.25 2.25 13.83
CA ASP A 200 -1.54 2.81 13.48
C ASP A 200 -1.49 4.33 13.53
N TYR A 201 -1.89 4.98 12.43
CA TYR A 201 -1.87 6.43 12.28
C TYR A 201 -3.27 6.96 12.02
N LEU A 202 -3.63 8.05 12.69
CA LEU A 202 -4.91 8.73 12.55
C LEU A 202 -4.68 10.09 11.93
N PHE A 203 -5.64 10.49 11.10
CA PHE A 203 -5.71 11.81 10.54
C PHE A 203 -6.98 12.46 11.06
N ASN A 204 -6.83 13.65 11.62
CA ASN A 204 -7.95 14.35 12.23
C ASN A 204 -8.33 15.53 11.35
N ILE A 205 -9.62 15.78 11.23
CA ILE A 205 -10.16 16.90 10.49
C ILE A 205 -11.12 17.71 11.36
N THR A 206 -11.10 19.02 11.15
CA THR A 206 -12.03 19.96 11.76
C THR A 206 -12.68 20.78 10.65
N VAL A 207 -14.00 20.72 10.56
CA VAL A 207 -14.80 21.47 9.57
C VAL A 207 -15.72 22.41 10.34
N ASP A 208 -15.57 23.71 10.13
CA ASP A 208 -16.33 24.76 10.83
C ASP A 208 -16.47 24.49 12.36
N ASP A 209 -15.32 24.22 13.01
CA ASP A 209 -15.17 23.88 14.45
C ASP A 209 -15.68 22.50 14.90
N ILE A 210 -16.10 21.61 13.99
CA ILE A 210 -16.51 20.23 14.30
C ILE A 210 -15.38 19.26 14.01
N HIS A 211 -14.90 18.55 15.03
CA HIS A 211 -13.83 17.57 14.97
C HIS A 211 -14.32 16.18 14.53
N PHE A 212 -13.51 15.48 13.74
CA PHE A 212 -13.73 14.10 13.31
C PHE A 212 -12.40 13.39 13.05
N ASP A 213 -12.32 12.12 13.43
CA ASP A 213 -11.15 11.27 13.20
C ASP A 213 -11.36 10.43 11.93
N SER A 214 -10.31 10.24 11.14
CA SER A 214 -10.34 9.31 10.00
C SER A 214 -10.45 7.86 10.47
N ASP A 215 -10.71 6.96 9.52
CA ASP A 215 -10.31 5.57 9.67
C ASP A 215 -8.77 5.48 9.87
N THR A 216 -8.32 4.43 10.54
CA THR A 216 -6.90 4.22 10.82
C THR A 216 -6.14 3.82 9.56
N VAL A 217 -5.01 4.48 9.30
CA VAL A 217 -4.02 4.03 8.32
C VAL A 217 -3.00 3.17 9.05
N ARG A 218 -2.93 1.90 8.67
CA ARG A 218 -2.04 0.91 9.28
C ARG A 218 -0.77 0.76 8.45
N ILE A 219 0.37 1.08 9.04
CA ILE A 219 1.69 0.85 8.45
C ILE A 219 2.24 -0.45 9.01
N THR A 220 2.72 -1.33 8.13
CA THR A 220 3.19 -2.68 8.45
C THR A 220 4.63 -2.87 7.97
N GLU A 221 5.36 -3.83 8.55
CA GLU A 221 6.70 -4.20 8.05
C GLU A 221 6.66 -5.41 7.11
N ILE A 222 5.55 -6.15 7.14
CA ILE A 222 5.32 -7.35 6.33
C ILE A 222 3.91 -7.31 5.73
N GLU A 223 3.81 -7.70 4.46
CA GLU A 223 2.55 -7.82 3.73
C GLU A 223 2.24 -9.28 3.41
N ALA A 224 3.25 -10.06 3.01
CA ALA A 224 3.06 -11.41 2.53
C ALA A 224 4.19 -12.37 2.94
N ILE A 225 3.85 -13.67 2.96
CA ILE A 225 4.79 -14.77 3.14
C ILE A 225 4.63 -15.71 1.96
N ASN A 226 5.72 -15.96 1.23
CA ASN A 226 5.72 -16.88 0.10
C ASN A 226 6.48 -18.16 0.46
N VAL A 227 5.79 -19.29 0.48
CA VAL A 227 6.41 -20.60 0.73
C VAL A 227 7.04 -21.12 -0.57
N ILE A 228 8.35 -21.33 -0.54
CA ILE A 228 9.15 -21.87 -1.65
C ILE A 228 9.21 -23.40 -1.58
N SER A 229 9.33 -23.94 -0.36
CA SER A 229 9.30 -25.38 -0.10
C SER A 229 8.61 -25.62 1.25
N PRO A 230 7.74 -26.63 1.41
CA PRO A 230 7.37 -27.62 0.40
C PRO A 230 6.62 -27.06 -0.80
N GLU A 231 6.63 -27.84 -1.88
CA GLU A 231 5.79 -27.70 -3.06
C GLU A 231 4.68 -28.76 -3.02
N ALA A 232 3.67 -28.61 -3.87
CA ALA A 232 2.56 -29.55 -3.95
C ALA A 232 2.93 -30.85 -4.69
N ARG A 233 3.81 -31.66 -4.09
CA ARG A 233 4.27 -32.95 -4.62
C ARG A 233 4.34 -34.04 -3.55
N ALA A 234 4.63 -35.26 -4.00
CA ALA A 234 5.06 -36.35 -3.14
C ALA A 234 6.55 -36.24 -2.82
N TYR A 235 6.90 -36.50 -1.56
CA TYR A 235 8.27 -36.48 -1.08
C TYR A 235 8.66 -37.85 -0.52
N ALA A 236 9.87 -38.32 -0.90
CA ALA A 236 10.42 -39.62 -0.50
C ALA A 236 10.89 -39.69 0.97
N SER A 237 10.85 -38.56 1.66
CA SER A 237 11.45 -38.35 2.97
C SER A 237 10.46 -38.54 4.12
N THR A 238 10.98 -38.59 5.35
CA THR A 238 10.20 -38.49 6.61
C THR A 238 10.27 -37.10 7.24
N CYS A 239 10.82 -36.13 6.50
CA CYS A 239 11.00 -34.73 6.86
C CYS A 239 10.73 -33.87 5.62
N VAL A 240 10.48 -32.58 5.80
CA VAL A 240 10.39 -31.65 4.68
C VAL A 240 11.11 -30.35 4.98
N ARG A 241 11.82 -29.82 3.98
CA ARG A 241 12.48 -28.52 4.08
C ARG A 241 11.39 -27.44 3.97
N LEU A 242 11.36 -26.54 4.93
CA LEU A 242 10.49 -25.39 4.95
C LEU A 242 11.32 -24.15 4.63
N ASN A 243 11.22 -23.71 3.37
CA ASN A 243 11.85 -22.49 2.88
C ASN A 243 10.77 -21.51 2.45
N PHE A 244 10.92 -20.25 2.84
CA PHE A 244 9.98 -19.18 2.51
C PHE A 244 10.70 -17.84 2.41
N THR A 245 10.01 -16.86 1.82
CA THR A 245 10.40 -15.45 1.82
C THR A 245 9.28 -14.61 2.44
N ILE A 246 9.66 -13.40 2.86
CA ILE A 246 8.76 -12.39 3.41
C ILE A 246 8.82 -11.20 2.48
N GLU A 247 7.67 -10.62 2.19
CA GLU A 247 7.54 -9.41 1.39
C GLU A 247 6.98 -8.27 2.26
N PRO A 248 7.57 -7.06 2.19
CA PRO A 248 8.80 -6.74 1.46
C PRO A 248 10.05 -7.42 2.07
N GLU A 249 11.09 -7.59 1.25
CA GLU A 249 12.40 -8.05 1.74
C GLU A 249 12.94 -7.08 2.81
N GLY A 250 13.45 -7.63 3.91
CA GLY A 250 13.99 -6.83 5.02
C GLY A 250 12.97 -6.42 6.08
N GLY A 251 11.70 -6.81 5.94
CA GLY A 251 10.69 -6.68 7.00
C GLY A 251 11.14 -7.33 8.31
N THR A 252 10.91 -6.64 9.44
CA THR A 252 11.33 -7.10 10.76
C THR A 252 10.22 -7.93 11.41
N LEU A 253 10.59 -9.07 12.01
CA LEU A 253 9.65 -9.97 12.66
C LEU A 253 9.83 -9.96 14.18
N ALA A 254 8.71 -9.86 14.89
CA ALA A 254 8.65 -10.20 16.31
C ALA A 254 8.55 -11.72 16.52
N TRP A 255 7.90 -12.43 15.60
CA TRP A 255 7.69 -13.88 15.69
C TRP A 255 7.45 -14.52 14.33
N ILE A 256 7.86 -15.78 14.18
CA ILE A 256 7.50 -16.63 13.05
C ILE A 256 7.34 -18.08 13.48
N GLY A 257 6.40 -18.78 12.84
CA GLY A 257 6.17 -20.20 13.05
C GLY A 257 5.36 -20.83 11.93
N TYR A 258 5.23 -22.15 11.96
CA TYR A 258 4.38 -22.89 11.04
C TYR A 258 3.34 -23.72 11.77
N SER A 259 2.19 -23.94 11.14
CA SER A 259 1.23 -24.97 11.53
C SER A 259 1.30 -26.12 10.53
N LEU A 260 1.49 -27.34 11.02
CA LEU A 260 1.41 -28.58 10.24
C LEU A 260 0.06 -29.23 10.55
N ASP A 261 -0.71 -29.56 9.50
CA ASP A 261 -2.00 -30.24 9.57
C ASP A 261 -3.05 -29.56 10.46
N GLY A 262 -3.00 -28.22 10.53
CA GLY A 262 -3.86 -27.42 11.41
C GLY A 262 -3.54 -27.58 12.91
N GLY A 263 -2.39 -28.18 13.25
CA GLY A 263 -1.89 -28.29 14.61
C GLY A 263 -1.43 -26.95 15.20
N ALA A 264 -0.94 -27.00 16.44
CA ALA A 264 -0.40 -25.82 17.11
C ALA A 264 0.83 -25.27 16.39
N ASN A 265 0.98 -23.94 16.38
CA ASN A 265 2.10 -23.27 15.73
C ASN A 265 3.44 -23.66 16.38
N VAL A 266 4.38 -24.12 15.57
CA VAL A 266 5.78 -24.39 15.96
C VAL A 266 6.61 -23.16 15.63
N THR A 267 7.26 -22.59 16.65
CA THR A 267 8.13 -21.40 16.47
C THR A 267 9.43 -21.78 15.78
N ILE A 268 9.85 -20.96 14.81
CA ILE A 268 11.08 -21.13 14.04
C ILE A 268 11.87 -19.82 14.02
N ALA A 269 13.15 -19.88 13.61
CA ALA A 269 14.01 -18.68 13.49
C ALA A 269 14.19 -18.23 12.03
N GLY A 270 13.57 -18.92 11.08
CA GLY A 270 13.77 -18.76 9.64
C GLY A 270 13.55 -20.09 8.92
N ASN A 271 14.10 -20.21 7.72
CA ASN A 271 14.10 -21.46 6.95
C ASN A 271 14.61 -22.63 7.81
N THR A 272 13.89 -23.75 7.78
CA THR A 272 14.15 -24.88 8.67
C THR A 272 13.74 -26.20 8.04
N THR A 273 13.89 -27.29 8.77
CA THR A 273 13.38 -28.61 8.39
C THR A 273 12.31 -29.04 9.37
N VAL A 274 11.13 -29.35 8.85
CA VAL A 274 10.04 -29.98 9.61
C VAL A 274 10.36 -31.47 9.72
N GLN A 275 10.61 -31.95 10.93
CA GLN A 275 11.01 -33.33 11.21
C GLN A 275 9.81 -34.23 11.45
N ASN A 276 9.99 -35.55 11.23
CA ASN A 276 9.01 -36.59 11.55
C ASN A 276 7.63 -36.44 10.89
N VAL A 277 7.57 -35.77 9.72
CA VAL A 277 6.33 -35.60 8.95
C VAL A 277 5.86 -36.94 8.38
N GLY A 278 6.80 -37.81 7.98
CA GLY A 278 6.49 -39.15 7.45
C GLY A 278 6.26 -40.24 8.51
N SER A 279 6.07 -39.88 9.79
CA SER A 279 6.01 -40.86 10.89
C SER A 279 4.64 -41.57 11.02
N LEU A 280 4.53 -42.72 10.36
CA LEU A 280 4.08 -44.04 10.87
C LEU A 280 2.75 -44.19 11.66
N VAL A 281 1.73 -43.36 11.45
CA VAL A 281 0.35 -43.71 11.84
C VAL A 281 -0.60 -43.53 10.66
N GLY A 282 -0.99 -44.65 10.05
CA GLY A 282 -1.99 -44.71 8.98
C GLY A 282 -1.53 -45.45 7.72
N SER A 283 -2.51 -45.75 6.88
CA SER A 283 -2.31 -46.26 5.53
C SER A 283 -2.11 -45.10 4.55
N PRO A 284 -1.22 -45.22 3.55
CA PRO A 284 -0.97 -44.19 2.56
C PRO A 284 -2.20 -43.81 1.71
N PRO A 285 -2.26 -42.56 1.18
CA PRO A 285 -1.20 -41.55 1.20
C PRO A 285 -1.21 -40.71 2.49
N TYR A 286 -0.02 -40.34 2.94
CA TYR A 286 0.15 -39.43 4.08
C TYR A 286 0.02 -37.99 3.59
N ASN A 287 -1.22 -37.48 3.55
CA ASN A 287 -1.52 -36.13 3.11
C ASN A 287 -1.23 -35.14 4.24
N HIS A 288 -0.48 -34.10 3.93
CA HIS A 288 -0.15 -33.03 4.87
C HIS A 288 -0.46 -31.67 4.28
N ASN A 289 -0.67 -30.70 5.16
CA ASN A 289 -0.66 -29.30 4.78
C ASN A 289 0.16 -28.46 5.75
N ILE A 290 0.72 -27.37 5.23
CA ILE A 290 1.51 -26.43 6.03
C ILE A 290 1.11 -24.99 5.72
N VAL A 291 1.07 -24.18 6.76
CA VAL A 291 0.89 -22.72 6.70
C VAL A 291 1.97 -22.08 7.55
N VAL A 292 2.65 -21.06 7.01
CA VAL A 292 3.60 -20.24 7.76
C VAL A 292 2.86 -19.00 8.25
N TYR A 293 3.08 -18.65 9.51
CA TYR A 293 2.57 -17.45 10.14
C TYR A 293 3.72 -16.60 10.62
N ALA A 294 3.64 -15.30 10.40
CA ALA A 294 4.59 -14.35 10.94
C ALA A 294 3.85 -13.19 11.60
N ASN A 295 4.51 -12.58 12.57
CA ASN A 295 4.05 -11.38 13.22
C ASN A 295 5.18 -10.34 13.17
N ASP A 296 4.90 -9.17 12.62
CA ASP A 296 5.86 -8.07 12.62
C ASP A 296 5.98 -7.42 14.01
N THR A 297 6.86 -6.42 14.13
CA THR A 297 7.09 -5.73 15.40
C THR A 297 5.92 -4.86 15.86
N CYS A 298 4.95 -4.61 14.99
CA CYS A 298 3.75 -3.83 15.27
C CYS A 298 2.49 -4.68 15.45
N GLY A 299 2.63 -6.01 15.53
CA GLY A 299 1.52 -6.90 15.76
C GLY A 299 0.68 -7.16 14.51
N ASN A 300 1.20 -6.88 13.31
CA ASN A 300 0.60 -7.36 12.06
C ASN A 300 0.91 -8.84 11.87
N MET A 301 -0.15 -9.66 11.96
CA MET A 301 -0.06 -11.09 11.75
C MET A 301 -0.43 -11.45 10.32
N VAL A 302 0.52 -12.04 9.60
CA VAL A 302 0.35 -12.50 8.22
C VAL A 302 0.44 -14.02 8.17
N ALA A 303 -0.32 -14.63 7.27
CA ALA A 303 -0.27 -16.06 6.98
C ALA A 303 0.07 -16.28 5.50
N SER A 304 0.88 -17.29 5.21
CA SER A 304 1.13 -17.74 3.85
C SER A 304 -0.12 -18.43 3.26
N ASN A 305 -0.08 -18.69 1.95
CA ASN A 305 -0.97 -19.69 1.36
C ASN A 305 -0.74 -21.07 2.01
N THR A 306 -1.79 -21.89 2.03
CA THR A 306 -1.68 -23.30 2.45
C THR A 306 -1.04 -24.13 1.36
N VAL A 307 0.07 -24.81 1.68
CA VAL A 307 0.69 -25.79 0.80
C VAL A 307 0.24 -27.18 1.20
N TYR A 308 -0.27 -27.95 0.24
CA TYR A 308 -0.65 -29.36 0.41
C TYR A 308 0.38 -30.26 -0.25
N PHE A 309 0.89 -31.26 0.46
CA PHE A 309 1.88 -32.20 -0.05
C PHE A 309 1.65 -33.60 0.52
N THR A 310 2.32 -34.60 -0.04
CA THR A 310 2.21 -35.99 0.44
C THR A 310 3.56 -36.59 0.77
N MET A 311 3.58 -37.54 1.71
CA MET A 311 4.78 -38.29 2.05
C MET A 311 4.69 -39.69 1.46
N HIS A 312 5.68 -40.08 0.65
CA HIS A 312 5.89 -41.44 0.16
C HIS A 312 7.28 -41.94 0.58
N PRO A 313 7.54 -42.21 1.88
CA PRO A 313 8.85 -42.63 2.35
C PRO A 313 9.48 -43.73 1.48
N GLY A 314 10.66 -43.46 0.91
CA GLY A 314 11.42 -44.37 0.04
C GLY A 314 11.16 -44.25 -1.48
N ASP A 315 10.09 -43.59 -1.92
CA ASP A 315 9.75 -43.38 -3.35
C ASP A 315 10.52 -42.18 -3.92
N ILE A 316 11.82 -42.37 -4.16
CA ILE A 316 12.75 -41.34 -4.63
C ILE A 316 12.49 -40.98 -6.10
N THR A 317 11.92 -41.91 -6.87
CA THR A 317 11.59 -41.69 -8.28
C THR A 317 10.27 -40.95 -8.47
N GLY A 318 9.40 -40.95 -7.46
CA GLY A 318 8.08 -40.30 -7.49
C GLY A 318 7.05 -41.06 -8.32
N ASP A 319 7.25 -42.37 -8.52
CA ASP A 319 6.38 -43.23 -9.33
C ASP A 319 5.35 -44.01 -8.48
N CYS A 320 5.25 -43.66 -7.20
CA CYS A 320 4.41 -44.26 -6.17
C CYS A 320 4.78 -45.69 -5.84
N LYS A 321 5.97 -46.16 -6.19
CA LYS A 321 6.50 -47.45 -5.77
C LYS A 321 7.86 -47.23 -5.12
N VAL A 322 8.22 -48.14 -4.23
CA VAL A 322 9.56 -48.20 -3.67
C VAL A 322 10.18 -49.49 -4.19
N ASP A 323 11.02 -49.41 -5.21
CA ASP A 323 11.61 -50.57 -5.85
C ASP A 323 13.09 -50.39 -6.22
N GLY A 324 13.59 -51.25 -7.10
CA GLY A 324 15.00 -51.24 -7.51
C GLY A 324 15.44 -49.93 -8.15
N PHE A 325 14.52 -49.16 -8.75
CA PHE A 325 14.84 -47.85 -9.34
C PHE A 325 15.08 -46.78 -8.27
N ASP A 326 14.33 -46.79 -7.17
CA ASP A 326 14.59 -45.90 -6.03
C ASP A 326 15.92 -46.23 -5.38
N LEU A 327 16.21 -47.53 -5.18
CA LEU A 327 17.49 -47.99 -4.65
C LEU A 327 18.65 -47.59 -5.58
N GLN A 328 18.45 -47.65 -6.90
CA GLN A 328 19.46 -47.20 -7.86
C GLN A 328 19.71 -45.70 -7.75
N ARG A 329 18.65 -44.87 -7.69
CA ARG A 329 18.78 -43.42 -7.51
C ARG A 329 19.47 -43.06 -6.20
N PHE A 330 19.11 -43.75 -5.12
CA PHE A 330 19.77 -43.62 -3.82
C PHE A 330 21.26 -43.97 -3.90
N ALA A 331 21.61 -45.10 -4.53
CA ALA A 331 22.99 -45.57 -4.64
C ALA A 331 23.90 -44.59 -5.39
N TRP A 332 23.38 -43.82 -6.35
CA TRP A 332 24.14 -42.77 -7.03
C TRP A 332 24.49 -41.57 -6.13
N ALA A 333 23.66 -41.30 -5.12
CA ALA A 333 23.87 -40.24 -4.15
C ALA A 333 24.50 -40.74 -2.83
N PHE A 334 24.67 -42.04 -2.62
CA PHE A 334 25.12 -42.59 -1.34
C PHE A 334 26.49 -42.05 -0.92
N LEU A 335 26.61 -41.67 0.36
CA LEU A 335 27.75 -41.00 1.00
C LEU A 335 28.06 -39.59 0.47
N SER A 336 27.14 -38.96 -0.26
CA SER A 336 27.24 -37.55 -0.64
C SER A 336 26.66 -36.62 0.43
N LYS A 337 27.01 -35.33 0.35
CA LYS A 337 26.43 -34.24 1.14
C LYS A 337 26.19 -33.01 0.28
N LEU A 338 25.39 -32.07 0.78
CA LEU A 338 25.08 -30.83 0.07
C LEU A 338 26.36 -30.16 -0.46
N GLY A 339 26.37 -29.88 -1.77
CA GLY A 339 27.50 -29.33 -2.51
C GLY A 339 28.34 -30.35 -3.30
N ASP A 340 28.20 -31.65 -3.01
CA ASP A 340 28.85 -32.69 -3.81
C ASP A 340 28.13 -32.85 -5.17
N PRO A 341 28.84 -33.14 -6.28
CA PRO A 341 28.23 -33.23 -7.62
C PRO A 341 27.16 -34.31 -7.77
N ASN A 342 27.22 -35.35 -6.94
CA ASN A 342 26.27 -36.46 -6.95
C ASN A 342 25.24 -36.37 -5.81
N TRP A 343 25.21 -35.27 -5.05
CA TRP A 343 24.19 -35.08 -4.02
C TRP A 343 22.81 -34.90 -4.62
N ASN A 344 21.83 -35.56 -4.02
CA ASN A 344 20.44 -35.51 -4.41
C ASN A 344 19.58 -35.29 -3.17
N GLU A 345 18.82 -34.20 -3.14
CA GLU A 345 17.96 -33.85 -2.02
C GLU A 345 16.87 -34.91 -1.76
N ASP A 346 16.36 -35.55 -2.82
CA ASP A 346 15.32 -36.58 -2.72
C ASP A 346 15.87 -37.89 -2.14
N ALA A 347 17.20 -38.04 -1.99
CA ALA A 347 17.84 -39.19 -1.35
C ALA A 347 18.21 -38.95 0.13
N ASP A 348 18.11 -37.72 0.62
CA ASP A 348 18.30 -37.35 2.04
C ASP A 348 16.95 -37.44 2.78
N ILE A 349 16.54 -38.69 3.03
CA ILE A 349 15.15 -39.04 3.30
C ILE A 349 14.79 -39.26 4.77
N ARG A 350 15.76 -39.33 5.70
CA ARG A 350 15.42 -39.56 7.11
C ARG A 350 15.13 -38.29 7.89
N ASN A 351 16.07 -37.36 7.89
CA ASN A 351 16.05 -36.15 8.71
C ASN A 351 16.44 -34.89 7.92
N CYS A 352 16.67 -35.02 6.61
CA CYS A 352 16.97 -33.91 5.72
C CYS A 352 18.20 -33.14 6.23
N ASP A 353 19.21 -33.87 6.73
CA ASP A 353 20.38 -33.30 7.41
C ASP A 353 21.53 -32.93 6.47
N ASN A 354 21.21 -32.88 5.18
CA ASN A 354 22.09 -32.57 4.06
C ASN A 354 23.16 -33.63 3.80
N LYS A 355 22.91 -34.88 4.22
CA LYS A 355 23.75 -36.04 3.93
C LYS A 355 22.87 -37.18 3.42
N VAL A 356 23.46 -38.02 2.59
CA VAL A 356 22.83 -39.26 2.14
C VAL A 356 23.68 -40.40 2.67
N ASP A 357 23.23 -41.05 3.74
CA ASP A 357 24.03 -42.08 4.42
C ASP A 357 23.24 -43.35 4.78
N GLY A 358 23.85 -44.21 5.59
CA GLY A 358 23.25 -45.50 5.96
C GLY A 358 21.92 -45.37 6.70
N PHE A 359 21.66 -44.23 7.34
CA PHE A 359 20.39 -43.97 8.01
C PHE A 359 19.28 -43.59 7.02
N ASP A 360 19.61 -42.93 5.92
CA ASP A 360 18.65 -42.69 4.83
C ASP A 360 18.31 -44.00 4.11
N LEU A 361 19.33 -44.84 3.86
CA LEU A 361 19.14 -46.17 3.26
C LEU A 361 18.18 -47.02 4.09
N GLN A 362 18.19 -46.85 5.41
CA GLN A 362 17.28 -47.57 6.30
C GLN A 362 15.80 -47.23 6.02
N ILE A 363 15.47 -45.97 5.73
CA ILE A 363 14.11 -45.55 5.38
C ILE A 363 13.65 -46.21 4.08
N LEU A 364 14.52 -46.19 3.06
CA LEU A 364 14.24 -46.88 1.79
C LEU A 364 14.04 -48.37 2.01
N ALA A 365 14.94 -49.02 2.75
CA ALA A 365 14.88 -50.45 3.01
C ALA A 365 13.60 -50.86 3.77
N TRP A 366 13.13 -50.06 4.72
CA TRP A 366 11.88 -50.31 5.45
C TRP A 366 10.62 -50.19 4.59
N ASN A 367 10.67 -49.41 3.52
CA ASN A 367 9.54 -49.21 2.61
C ASN A 367 9.69 -49.99 1.31
N PHE A 368 10.74 -50.79 1.12
CA PHE A 368 10.98 -51.52 -0.12
C PHE A 368 9.80 -52.43 -0.50
N LEU A 369 9.41 -52.41 -1.77
CA LEU A 369 8.21 -53.01 -2.37
C LEU A 369 6.86 -52.40 -1.95
N LYS A 370 6.86 -51.28 -1.23
CA LYS A 370 5.62 -50.56 -0.90
C LYS A 370 5.10 -49.83 -2.14
N GLN A 371 3.78 -49.78 -2.26
CA GLN A 371 3.08 -49.03 -3.29
C GLN A 371 2.18 -47.98 -2.63
N TYR A 372 2.29 -46.75 -3.09
CA TYR A 372 1.49 -45.61 -2.67
C TYR A 372 0.36 -45.34 -3.67
N PRO A 373 -0.76 -44.74 -3.26
CA PRO A 373 -1.78 -44.28 -4.18
C PRO A 373 -1.25 -43.13 -5.05
N CYS A 374 -1.15 -43.34 -6.37
CA CYS A 374 -0.81 -42.27 -7.29
C CYS A 374 -2.00 -41.33 -7.51
N PRO A 375 -1.75 -40.02 -7.69
CA PRO A 375 -2.70 -39.15 -8.36
C PRO A 375 -3.09 -39.75 -9.73
N PRO A 376 -4.36 -39.62 -10.15
CA PRO A 376 -4.83 -40.12 -11.44
C PRO A 376 -4.19 -39.44 -12.65
#